data_AF-A0A2D6FXS0-F1
#
_entry.id   AF-A0A2D6FXS0-F1
#
_cell.length_a   1.000
_cell.length_b   1.000
_cell.length_c   1.000
_cell.angle_alpha   90.00
_cell.angle_beta   90.00
_cell.angle_gamma   90.00
#
_symmetry.space_group_name_H-M   'P 1'
#
loop_
_entity.id
_entity.type
_entity.pdbx_description
1 polymer ?
#
loop_
_entity_poly.entity_id
_entity_poly.type
_entity_poly.pdbx_seq_one_letter_code
_entity_poly.pdbx_strand_id
1 'polypeptide(L)' 'MPGRDARVLIYSHDSFGLGHLRRCRAIAHSLVGQHHKLSVLILSGSPIIGSFDFR' A
#
# COMPACT_ATOMS: atom_id res chain seq x y z
N MET A 1 -11.38 -17.70 19.32
CA MET A 1 -11.53 -16.24 19.11
C MET A 1 -11.61 -16.01 17.61
N PRO A 2 -12.65 -15.33 17.06
CA PRO A 2 -12.69 -15.08 15.63
C PRO A 2 -11.45 -14.26 15.28
N GLY A 3 -10.55 -14.84 14.48
CA GLY A 3 -9.28 -14.22 14.12
C GLY A 3 -9.55 -12.92 13.40
N ARG A 4 -9.30 -11.79 14.08
CA ARG A 4 -9.62 -10.46 13.62
C ARG A 4 -8.78 -10.16 12.37
N ASP A 5 -9.43 -9.84 11.26
CA ASP A 5 -8.75 -9.47 10.03
C ASP A 5 -7.76 -8.32 10.31
N ALA A 6 -6.50 -8.52 9.95
CA ALA A 6 -5.44 -7.57 10.24
C ALA A 6 -5.48 -6.43 9.22
N ARG A 7 -5.39 -5.19 9.69
CA ARG A 7 -5.40 -4.00 8.83
C ARG A 7 -4.11 -3.22 9.02
N VAL A 8 -3.43 -2.92 7.92
CA VAL A 8 -2.18 -2.16 7.90
C VAL A 8 -2.39 -0.89 7.08
N LEU A 9 -2.01 0.25 7.64
CA LEU A 9 -1.95 1.52 6.92
C LEU A 9 -0.48 1.82 6.58
N ILE A 10 -0.18 2.00 5.30
CA ILE A 10 1.10 2.51 4.83
C ILE A 10 0.90 3.96 4.44
N TYR A 11 1.45 4.87 5.25
CA TYR A 11 1.52 6.28 4.89
C TYR A 11 2.85 6.55 4.18
N SER A 12 2.78 7.16 3.00
CA SER A 12 3.94 7.62 2.26
C SER A 12 3.78 9.10 1.93
N HIS A 13 4.64 9.93 2.51
CA HIS A 13 4.76 11.33 2.11
C HIS A 13 5.56 11.40 0.82
N ASP A 14 4.90 11.03 -0.28
CA ASP A 14 5.49 10.96 -1.61
C ASP A 14 5.31 12.31 -2.32
N SER A 15 6.41 12.92 -2.77
CA SER A 15 6.38 14.17 -3.55
C SER A 15 6.11 13.83 -5.03
N PHE A 16 6.89 14.33 -6.00
CA PHE A 16 6.75 13.95 -7.42
C PHE A 16 7.29 12.53 -7.75
N GLY A 17 7.74 11.78 -6.75
CA GLY A 17 8.61 10.61 -6.95
C GLY A 17 7.87 9.28 -7.02
N LEU A 18 7.64 8.74 -8.23
CA LEU A 18 7.02 7.42 -8.47
C LEU A 18 7.67 6.22 -7.74
N GLY A 19 8.85 6.40 -7.14
CA GLY A 19 9.61 5.36 -6.44
C GLY A 19 9.02 4.95 -5.08
N HIS A 20 8.47 5.87 -4.29
CA HIS A 20 7.94 5.49 -2.97
C HIS A 20 6.65 4.71 -3.12
N LEU A 21 5.74 5.15 -3.99
CA LEU A 21 4.51 4.40 -4.27
C LEU A 21 4.77 2.99 -4.81
N ARG A 22 5.73 2.81 -5.73
CA ARG A 22 6.17 1.49 -6.20
C ARG A 22 6.67 0.60 -5.06
N ARG A 23 7.46 1.16 -4.15
CA ARG A 23 7.99 0.43 -2.98
C ARG A 23 6.89 0.07 -1.99
N CYS A 24 6.02 1.03 -1.64
CA CYS A 24 4.88 0.81 -0.76
C CYS A 24 3.95 -0.27 -1.32
N ARG A 25 3.71 -0.27 -2.64
CA ARG A 25 2.98 -1.33 -3.33
C ARG A 25 3.67 -2.69 -3.21
N ALA A 26 4.98 -2.76 -3.50
CA ALA A 26 5.72 -4.02 -3.43
C ALA A 26 5.67 -4.64 -2.02
N ILE A 27 5.82 -3.81 -0.99
CA ILE A 27 5.68 -4.24 0.41
C ILE A 27 4.25 -4.70 0.69
N ALA A 28 3.24 -3.92 0.30
CA ALA A 28 1.83 -4.28 0.50
C ALA A 28 1.47 -5.62 -0.16
N HIS A 29 1.92 -5.84 -1.41
CA HIS A 29 1.68 -7.08 -2.15
C HIS A 29 2.33 -8.29 -1.46
N SER A 30 3.55 -8.13 -0.97
CA SER A 30 4.23 -9.19 -0.21
C SER A 30 3.45 -9.54 1.07
N LEU A 31 2.96 -8.53 1.81
CA LEU A 31 2.21 -8.73 3.05
C LEU A 31 0.87 -9.46 2.82
N VAL A 32 0.06 -9.02 1.85
CA VAL A 32 -1.22 -9.69 1.56
C VAL A 32 -1.03 -11.07 0.92
N GLY A 33 0.07 -11.27 0.20
CA GLY A 33 0.44 -12.58 -0.37
C GLY A 33 0.81 -13.61 0.69
N GLN A 34 1.45 -13.19 1.78
CA GLN A 34 1.80 -14.08 2.91
C GLN A 34 0.68 -14.22 3.94
N HIS A 35 -0.25 -13.26 3.99
CA HIS A 35 -1.31 -13.21 5.01
C HIS A 35 -2.69 -12.99 4.36
N HIS A 36 -3.40 -14.08 4.09
CA HIS A 36 -4.71 -14.06 3.41
C HIS A 36 -5.79 -13.18 4.09
N LYS A 37 -5.72 -12.99 5.41
CA LYS A 37 -6.67 -12.16 6.18
C LYS A 37 -6.17 -10.74 6.44
N LEU A 38 -5.07 -10.34 5.81
CA LEU A 38 -4.47 -9.03 5.94
C LEU A 38 -4.94 -8.11 4.81
N SER A 39 -5.33 -6.90 5.17
CA SER A 39 -5.65 -5.83 4.23
C SER A 39 -4.70 -4.66 4.43
N VAL A 40 -4.27 -4.04 3.32
CA VAL A 40 -3.36 -2.89 3.33
C VAL A 40 -4.04 -1.71 2.67
N LEU A 41 -4.05 -0.55 3.34
CA LEU A 41 -4.40 0.74 2.77
C LEU A 41 -3.11 1.55 2.59
N ILE A 42 -2.89 2.08 1.39
CA ILE A 42 -1.77 2.99 1.12
C ILE A 42 -2.34 4.41 1.02
N LEU A 43 -1.85 5.31 1.85
CA LEU A 43 -2.19 6.73 1.82
C LEU A 43 -0.97 7.53 1.35
N SER A 44 -1.14 8.31 0.28
CA SER A 44 -0.09 9.13 -0.33
C SER A 44 -0.56 10.55 -0.58
N GLY A 45 0.33 11.52 -0.35
CA GLY A 45 0.14 12.93 -0.69
C GLY A 45 0.61 13.31 -2.09
N SER A 46 1.00 12.34 -2.94
CA SER A 46 1.57 12.66 -4.25
C SER A 46 0.51 13.23 -5.21
N PRO A 47 0.77 14.37 -5.87
CA PRO A 47 -0.15 14.94 -6.85
C PRO A 47 -0.29 14.08 -8.12
N ILE A 48 0.60 13.11 -8.34
CA ILE A 48 0.61 12.23 -9.53
C ILE A 48 -0.14 10.91 -9.27
N ILE A 49 -0.74 10.72 -8.09
CA ILE A 49 -1.41 9.45 -7.73
C ILE A 49 -2.47 9.01 -8.75
N GLY A 50 -3.17 9.95 -9.39
CA GLY A 50 -4.17 9.66 -10.43
C GLY A 50 -3.59 9.20 -11.76
N SER A 51 -2.31 9.48 -12.04
CA SER A 51 -1.61 9.06 -13.25
C SER A 51 -0.73 7.83 -13.02
N PHE A 52 -0.69 7.30 -11.80
CA PHE A 52 0.05 6.09 -11.49
C PHE A 52 -0.75 4.86 -11.91
N ASP A 53 -0.21 4.04 -12.81
CA ASP A 53 -0.89 2.84 -13.29
C ASP A 53 -0.98 1.79 -12.17
N PHE A 54 -2.21 1.38 -11.84
CA PHE A 54 -2.51 0.44 -10.77
C PHE A 54 -2.63 -1.02 -11.24
N ARG A 55 -2.22 -1.31 -12.47
CA ARG A 55 -2.19 -2.68 -13.01
C ARG A 55 -1.30 -3.62 -12.22
#